data_AF-A0A965B3L3-F1
#
_entry.id   AF-A0A965B3L3-F1
#
_cell.length_a   1.000
_cell.length_b   1.000
_cell.length_c   1.000
_cell.angle_alpha   90.00
_cell.angle_beta   90.00
_cell.angle_gamma   90.00
#
_symmetry.space_group_name_H-M   'P 1'
#
loop_
_entity.id
_entity.type
_entity.pdbx_description
1 polymer ?
#
loop_
_entity_poly.entity_id
_entity_poly.type
_entity_poly.pdbx_seq_one_letter_code
_entity_poly.pdbx_strand_id
1 'polypeptide(L)' 'MKNAHIWAATPWFEDRQIGRTPASWKASDAVRETGADGMIYSSRRDPDRWHLVLFRWNDDGGPTVRIDTVTPWTQGVYY' A
#
# COMPACT_ATOMS: atom_id res chain seq x y z
N MET A 1 27.22 -8.87 -11.48
CA MET A 1 26.20 -7.92 -11.96
C MET A 1 24.90 -8.25 -11.23
N LYS A 2 24.45 -7.42 -10.30
CA LYS A 2 23.18 -7.65 -9.59
C LYS A 2 22.06 -7.13 -10.48
N ASN A 3 21.14 -8.01 -10.84
CA ASN A 3 19.97 -7.68 -11.64
C ASN A 3 19.24 -6.52 -10.95
N ALA A 4 19.20 -5.36 -11.60
CA ALA A 4 18.32 -4.29 -11.17
C ALA A 4 16.90 -4.79 -11.39
N HIS A 5 16.27 -5.31 -10.32
CA HIS A 5 14.82 -5.47 -10.32
C HIS A 5 14.24 -4.07 -10.54
N ILE A 6 13.74 -3.84 -11.75
CA ILE A 6 13.10 -2.59 -12.12
C ILE A 6 11.79 -2.56 -11.34
N TRP A 7 11.81 -1.99 -10.14
CA TRP A 7 10.60 -1.81 -9.38
C TRP A 7 9.73 -0.81 -10.14
N ALA A 8 8.61 -1.28 -10.68
CA ALA A 8 7.63 -0.48 -11.44
C ALA A 8 6.82 0.46 -10.52
N ALA A 9 7.50 1.13 -9.61
CA ALA A 9 6.91 2.16 -8.78
C ALA A 9 6.85 3.45 -9.60
N THR A 10 5.71 3.72 -10.24
CA THR A 10 5.46 5.08 -10.77
C THR A 10 5.65 6.09 -9.62
N PRO A 11 6.52 7.12 -9.77
CA PRO A 11 6.81 8.06 -8.70
C PRO A 11 5.56 8.88 -8.33
N TRP A 12 4.86 8.46 -7.27
CA TRP A 12 3.72 9.23 -6.74
C TRP A 12 4.13 10.63 -6.27
N PHE A 13 5.39 10.79 -5.88
CA PHE A 13 5.92 12.04 -5.34
C PHE A 13 5.99 13.13 -6.40
N GLU A 14 6.48 12.80 -7.60
CA GLU A 14 6.55 13.74 -8.73
C GLU A 14 5.15 14.16 -9.18
N ASP A 15 4.24 13.20 -9.38
CA ASP A 15 2.84 13.48 -9.70
C ASP A 15 2.21 14.40 -8.66
N ARG A 16 2.43 14.13 -7.36
CA ARG A 16 1.92 14.97 -6.28
C ARG A 16 2.51 16.39 -6.29
N GLN A 17 3.80 16.54 -6.57
CA GLN A 17 4.45 17.86 -6.63
C GLN A 17 3.86 18.77 -7.71
N ILE A 18 3.42 18.19 -8.82
CA ILE A 18 2.79 18.94 -9.93
C ILE A 18 1.26 18.97 -9.84
N GLY A 19 0.67 18.57 -8.71
CA GLY A 19 -0.77 18.56 -8.49
C GLY A 19 -1.54 17.49 -9.28
N ARG A 20 -0.85 16.49 -9.83
CA ARG A 20 -1.46 15.35 -10.52
C ARG A 20 -1.79 14.24 -9.53
N THR A 21 -2.92 13.57 -9.75
CA THR A 21 -3.27 12.35 -9.02
C THR A 21 -2.32 11.19 -9.40
N PRO A 22 -1.57 10.62 -8.45
CA PRO A 22 -0.71 9.45 -8.66
C PRO A 22 -1.47 8.23 -9.19
N ALA A 23 -0.79 7.43 -10.01
CA ALA A 23 -1.36 6.19 -10.55
C ALA A 23 -1.84 5.21 -9.46
N SER A 24 -1.14 5.13 -8.32
CA SER A 24 -1.55 4.28 -7.19
C SER A 24 -2.86 4.73 -6.55
N TRP A 25 -3.17 6.03 -6.58
CA TRP A 25 -4.44 6.55 -6.07
C TRP A 25 -5.57 6.22 -7.04
N LYS A 26 -5.36 6.42 -8.34
CA LYS A 26 -6.34 6.00 -9.37
C LYS A 26 -6.66 4.51 -9.29
N ALA A 27 -5.65 3.66 -9.08
CA ALA A 27 -5.86 2.24 -8.86
C ALA A 27 -6.67 1.96 -7.58
N SER A 28 -6.43 2.73 -6.52
CA SER A 28 -7.19 2.59 -5.27
C SER A 28 -8.64 3.03 -5.40
N ASP A 29 -8.88 4.10 -6.15
CA ASP A 29 -10.22 4.60 -6.44
C ASP A 29 -11.00 3.59 -7.30
N ALA A 30 -10.39 3.08 -8.36
CA ALA A 30 -11.00 2.05 -9.20
C ALA A 30 -11.36 0.77 -8.42
N VAL A 31 -10.51 0.31 -7.50
CA VAL A 31 -10.83 -0.85 -6.66
C VAL A 31 -11.96 -0.53 -5.68
N ARG A 32 -11.98 0.67 -5.09
CA ARG A 32 -13.06 1.11 -4.20
C ARG A 32 -14.41 1.19 -4.92
N GLU A 33 -14.42 1.63 -6.18
CA GLU A 33 -15.62 1.67 -7.03
C GLU A 33 -16.23 0.28 -7.29
N THR A 34 -15.46 -0.79 -7.16
CA THR A 34 -16.00 -2.17 -7.27
C THR A 34 -16.77 -2.63 -6.03
N GLY A 35 -16.77 -1.85 -4.95
CA GLY A 35 -17.34 -2.23 -3.65
C GLY A 35 -16.43 -3.13 -2.83
N ALA A 36 -15.17 -3.33 -3.25
CA ALA A 36 -14.18 -4.06 -2.46
C ALA A 36 -13.82 -3.32 -1.17
N ASP A 37 -13.48 -4.08 -0.13
CA ASP A 37 -13.20 -3.53 1.20
C ASP A 37 -11.77 -3.05 1.36
N GLY A 38 -10.92 -3.37 0.39
CA GLY A 38 -9.50 -3.12 0.45
C GLY A 38 -8.76 -3.72 -0.74
N MET A 39 -7.44 -3.69 -0.66
CA MET A 39 -6.54 -4.24 -1.66
C MET A 39 -5.28 -4.81 -1.03
N ILE A 40 -4.67 -5.78 -1.71
CA ILE A 40 -3.34 -6.30 -1.41
C ILE A 40 -2.44 -5.97 -2.61
N TYR A 41 -1.27 -5.39 -2.36
CA TYR A 41 -0.26 -5.21 -3.41
C TYR A 41 1.15 -5.44 -2.87
N SER A 42 2.06 -5.84 -3.75
CA SER A 42 3.47 -6.07 -3.42
C SER A 42 4.18 -4.79 -2.97
N SER A 43 5.00 -4.91 -1.94
CA SER A 43 5.90 -3.83 -1.51
C SER A 43 6.83 -3.48 -2.67
N ARG A 44 7.04 -2.16 -2.81
CA ARG A 44 7.90 -1.61 -3.86
C ARG A 44 9.38 -1.64 -3.49
N ARG A 45 9.72 -1.91 -2.23
CA ARG A 45 11.10 -1.91 -1.71
C ARG A 45 11.59 -3.30 -1.32
N ASP A 46 10.68 -4.24 -1.15
CA ASP A 46 10.96 -5.58 -0.66
C ASP A 46 9.97 -6.55 -1.34
N PRO A 47 10.41 -7.38 -2.31
CA PRO A 47 9.52 -8.24 -3.09
C PRO A 47 8.84 -9.32 -2.25
N ASP A 48 9.38 -9.65 -1.08
CA ASP A 48 8.83 -10.67 -0.18
C ASP A 48 7.76 -10.11 0.77
N ARG A 49 7.45 -8.81 0.66
CA ARG A 49 6.43 -8.14 1.47
C ARG A 49 5.25 -7.68 0.64
N TRP A 50 4.10 -7.62 1.29
CA TRP A 50 2.88 -7.03 0.74
C TRP A 50 2.34 -5.96 1.68
N HIS A 51 1.61 -5.03 1.10
CA HIS A 51 0.78 -4.07 1.84
C HIS A 51 -0.67 -4.50 1.75
N LEU A 52 -1.36 -4.53 2.88
CA LEU A 52 -2.82 -4.58 2.96
C LEU A 52 -3.34 -3.15 3.16
N VAL A 53 -4.24 -2.72 2.29
CA VAL A 53 -4.99 -1.47 2.45
C VAL A 53 -6.44 -1.84 2.68
N LEU A 54 -7.03 -1.28 3.72
CA LEU A 54 -8.46 -1.38 3.99
C LEU A 54 -9.09 -0.02 3.73
N PHE A 55 -10.19 0.02 2.99
CA PHE A 55 -10.97 1.24 2.75
C PHE A 55 -12.04 1.45 3.81
N ARG A 56 -12.55 0.34 4.37
CA ARG A 56 -13.42 0.28 5.53
C ARG A 56 -12.96 -0.87 6.41
N TRP A 57 -13.08 -0.71 7.72
CA TRP A 57 -12.79 -1.77 8.68
C TRP A 57 -13.52 -1.49 9.98
N ASN A 58 -13.88 -2.54 10.71
CA ASN A 58 -14.63 -2.47 11.96
C ASN A 58 -16.01 -1.81 11.86
N ASP A 59 -16.52 -1.65 10.63
CA ASP A 59 -17.91 -1.29 10.35
C ASP A 59 -18.75 -2.56 10.15
N ASP A 60 -20.07 -2.44 10.35
CA ASP A 60 -21.01 -3.54 10.15
C ASP A 60 -20.93 -4.09 8.72
N GLY A 61 -20.84 -5.42 8.61
CA GLY A 61 -20.69 -6.12 7.33
C GLY A 61 -19.32 -5.90 6.66
N GLY A 62 -18.33 -5.39 7.39
CA GLY A 62 -16.96 -5.20 6.90
C GLY A 62 -15.93 -6.12 7.57
N PRO A 63 -14.68 -6.07 7.08
CA PRO A 63 -13.58 -6.80 7.69
C PRO A 63 -13.32 -6.28 9.11
N THR A 64 -13.08 -7.22 10.03
CA THR A 64 -12.73 -6.91 11.42
C THR A 64 -11.21 -6.94 11.59
N VAL A 65 -10.64 -5.89 12.16
CA VAL A 65 -9.23 -5.80 12.52
C VAL A 65 -9.11 -5.77 14.04
N ARG A 66 -8.32 -6.71 14.57
CA ARG A 66 -7.92 -6.76 15.98
C ARG A 66 -6.40 -6.70 16.08
N ILE A 67 -5.93 -5.99 17.09
CA ILE A 67 -4.50 -5.93 17.42
C ILE A 67 -4.32 -6.80 18.65
N ASP A 68 -3.74 -7.98 18.47
CA ASP A 68 -3.52 -8.91 19.58
C ASP A 68 -2.26 -8.53 20.39
N THR A 69 -1.16 -8.29 19.68
CA THR A 69 0.13 -7.92 20.28
C THR A 69 0.69 -6.68 19.59
N VAL A 70 0.98 -5.65 20.39
CA VAL A 70 1.71 -4.48 19.91
C VAL A 70 3.21 -4.71 20.13
N THR A 71 3.92 -5.01 19.06
CA THR A 71 5.39 -4.92 19.07
C THR A 71 5.77 -3.50 18.66
N PRO A 72 6.42 -2.70 19.52
CA PRO A 72 6.89 -1.38 19.17
C PRO A 72 7.77 -1.45 17.92
N TRP A 73 7.49 -0.61 16.94
CA TRP A 73 8.37 -0.50 15.79
C TRP A 73 9.67 0.19 16.21
N THR A 74 10.68 -0.60 16.54
CA THR A 74 12.06 -0.13 16.59
C THR A 74 12.53 0.04 15.15
N GLN A 75 12.63 1.28 14.69
CA GLN A 75 13.14 1.64 13.37
C GLN A 75 14.51 0.99 13.16
N GLY A 76 14.57 -0.11 12.41
CA GLY A 76 15.82 -0.65 11.89
C GLY A 76 16.44 0.38 10.96
N VAL A 77 17.72 0.71 11.16
CA VAL A 77 18.47 1.57 10.25
C VAL A 77 18.61 0.82 8.93
N TYR A 78 17.80 1.19 7.94
CA TYR A 78 17.97 0.73 6.57
C TYR A 78 19.02 1.63 5.91
N TYR A 79 20.19 1.06 5.60
CA TYR A 79 21.23 1.67 4.76
C TYR A 79 20.85 1.64 3.29
#